data_AF-A0A315QUI8-F1
#
_entry.id   AF-A0A315QUI8-F1
#
_cell.length_a   1.000
_cell.length_b   1.000
_cell.length_c   1.000
_cell.angle_alpha   90.00
_cell.angle_beta   90.00
_cell.angle_gamma   90.00
#
_symmetry.space_group_name_H-M   'P 1'
#
loop_
_entity.id
_entity.type
_entity.pdbx_description
1 polymer ?
#
loop_
_entity_poly.entity_id
_entity_poly.type
_entity_poly.pdbx_seq_one_letter_code
_entity_poly.pdbx_strand_id
1 'polypeptide(L)'
;LADDMGLGKTLQMLTLLKSLEPEKAALVLCPRTLIYNWQEEAAKFFDDLKTLVYYGTPAEREAMRGDFNQYDLIISSYSTIARDVEDLNAENIIFSF
;
A
#
# COMPACT_ATOMS: atom_id res chain seq x y z
N LEU A 1 5.53 -7.85 -14.94
CA LEU A 1 6.25 -6.56 -14.98
C LEU A 1 7.71 -6.78 -14.59
N ALA A 2 8.59 -6.99 -15.56
CA ALA A 2 10.05 -7.01 -15.36
C ALA A 2 10.75 -6.28 -16.50
N ASP A 3 10.09 -5.24 -17.01
CA ASP A 3 10.57 -4.45 -18.15
C ASP A 3 11.60 -3.40 -17.70
N ASP A 4 12.23 -2.72 -18.65
CA ASP A 4 13.20 -1.65 -18.42
C ASP A 4 12.76 -0.59 -17.39
N MET A 5 13.72 -0.07 -16.65
CA MET A 5 13.50 1.03 -15.70
C MET A 5 13.00 2.27 -16.48
N GLY A 6 11.92 2.91 -16.00
CA GLY A 6 11.35 4.10 -16.64
C GLY A 6 10.05 3.89 -17.43
N LEU A 7 9.59 2.65 -17.63
CA LEU A 7 8.35 2.36 -18.38
C LEU A 7 7.03 2.61 -17.63
N GLY A 8 7.06 3.35 -16.51
CA GLY A 8 5.84 3.71 -15.78
C GLY A 8 5.15 2.53 -15.08
N LYS A 9 5.91 1.53 -14.62
CA LYS A 9 5.38 0.33 -13.93
C LYS A 9 4.48 0.68 -12.73
N THR A 10 4.86 1.71 -11.97
CA THR A 10 4.03 2.22 -10.87
C THR A 10 2.67 2.66 -11.37
N LEU A 11 2.62 3.50 -12.41
CA LEU A 11 1.38 3.95 -13.02
C LEU A 11 0.55 2.77 -13.55
N GLN A 12 1.18 1.81 -14.25
CA GLN A 12 0.48 0.63 -14.75
C GLN A 12 -0.22 -0.15 -13.62
N MET A 13 0.45 -0.35 -12.48
CA MET A 13 -0.13 -1.02 -11.32
C MET A 13 -1.26 -0.21 -10.68
N LEU A 14 -1.10 1.11 -10.57
CA LEU A 14 -2.14 2.00 -10.03
C LEU A 14 -3.39 2.02 -10.94
N THR A 15 -3.20 2.06 -12.26
CA THR A 15 -4.30 1.93 -13.24
C THR A 15 -4.99 0.59 -13.13
N LEU A 16 -4.23 -0.51 -12.98
CA LEU A 16 -4.80 -1.84 -12.78
C LEU A 16 -5.64 -1.88 -11.50
N LEU A 17 -5.11 -1.39 -10.38
CA LEU A 17 -5.83 -1.32 -9.10
C LEU A 17 -7.16 -0.58 -9.25
N LYS A 18 -7.16 0.61 -9.86
CA LYS A 18 -8.40 1.37 -10.10
C LYS A 18 -9.39 0.62 -10.98
N SER A 19 -8.92 -0.14 -11.97
CA SER A 19 -9.81 -0.90 -12.87
C SER A 19 -10.48 -2.11 -12.20
N LEU A 20 -9.95 -2.60 -11.09
CA LEU A 20 -10.45 -3.78 -10.39
C LEU A 20 -11.48 -3.47 -9.30
N GLU A 21 -11.58 -2.22 -8.86
CA GLU A 21 -12.50 -1.75 -7.81
C GLU A 21 -12.59 -2.71 -6.61
N PRO A 22 -11.47 -2.99 -5.93
CA PRO A 22 -11.43 -4.03 -4.91
C PRO A 22 -12.28 -3.65 -3.68
N GLU A 23 -12.96 -4.64 -3.10
CA GLU A 23 -13.78 -4.45 -1.89
C GLU A 23 -12.94 -4.14 -0.63
N LYS A 24 -11.64 -4.47 -0.63
CA LYS A 24 -10.68 -4.19 0.45
C LYS A 24 -9.44 -3.50 -0.10
N ALA A 25 -8.71 -2.81 0.78
CA ALA A 25 -7.45 -2.18 0.41
C ALA A 25 -6.45 -3.18 -0.18
N ALA A 26 -5.79 -2.82 -1.28
CA ALA A 26 -4.64 -3.56 -1.80
C ALA A 26 -3.37 -3.25 -1.00
N LEU A 27 -2.38 -4.14 -1.04
CA LEU A 27 -1.09 -3.95 -0.37
C LEU A 27 0.06 -3.94 -1.38
N VAL A 28 0.78 -2.82 -1.46
CA VAL A 28 2.04 -2.74 -2.19
C VAL A 28 3.22 -2.84 -1.23
N LEU A 29 4.11 -3.79 -1.53
CA LEU A 29 5.38 -3.97 -0.84
C LEU A 29 6.54 -3.46 -1.69
N CYS A 30 7.28 -2.48 -1.16
CA CYS A 30 8.43 -1.91 -1.85
C CYS A 30 9.61 -1.64 -0.88
N PRO A 31 10.82 -1.37 -1.40
CA PRO A 31 11.90 -0.84 -0.58
C PRO A 31 11.46 0.39 0.20
N ARG A 32 11.98 0.56 1.43
CA ARG A 32 11.62 1.69 2.30
C ARG A 32 11.81 3.05 1.63
N THR A 33 12.83 3.18 0.80
CA THR A 33 13.14 4.42 0.06
C THR A 33 12.09 4.78 -0.98
N LEU A 34 11.16 3.87 -1.31
CA LEU A 34 10.15 4.06 -2.35
C LEU A 34 8.72 4.19 -1.82
N ILE A 35 8.47 4.02 -0.51
CA ILE A 35 7.10 4.06 0.04
C ILE A 35 6.41 5.41 -0.24
N TYR A 36 7.12 6.52 -0.05
CA TYR A 36 6.57 7.85 -0.33
C TYR A 36 6.51 8.16 -1.83
N ASN A 37 7.44 7.63 -2.63
CA ASN A 37 7.37 7.76 -4.08
C ASN A 37 6.10 7.09 -4.64
N TRP A 38 5.69 5.94 -4.10
CA TRP A 38 4.43 5.31 -4.50
C TRP A 38 3.21 6.18 -4.15
N GLN A 39 3.21 6.80 -2.96
CA GLN A 39 2.15 7.72 -2.55
C GLN A 39 2.10 8.96 -3.44
N GLU A 40 3.25 9.54 -3.78
CA GLU A 40 3.35 10.70 -4.67
C GLU A 40 2.85 10.38 -6.08
N GLU A 41 3.25 9.25 -6.66
CA GLU A 41 2.77 8.84 -8.00
C GLU A 41 1.26 8.54 -7.98
N ALA A 42 0.74 7.93 -6.92
CA ALA A 42 -0.69 7.74 -6.74
C ALA A 42 -1.45 9.07 -6.74
N ALA A 43 -1.03 10.02 -5.89
CA ALA A 43 -1.65 11.33 -5.80
C ALA A 43 -1.51 12.17 -7.08
N LYS A 44 -0.42 11.96 -7.85
CA LYS A 44 -0.19 12.66 -9.12
C LYS A 44 -1.13 12.21 -10.24
N PHE A 45 -1.51 10.94 -10.27
CA PHE A 45 -2.30 10.38 -11.36
C PHE A 45 -3.77 10.11 -11.01
N PHE A 46 -4.09 10.01 -9.72
CA PHE A 46 -5.44 9.67 -9.23
C PHE A 46 -5.79 10.49 -7.98
N ASP A 47 -6.58 11.55 -8.15
CA ASP A 47 -7.04 12.40 -7.04
C ASP A 47 -7.97 11.68 -6.06
N ASP A 48 -8.62 10.60 -6.51
CA ASP A 48 -9.63 9.83 -5.79
C ASP A 48 -9.13 8.46 -5.29
N LEU A 49 -7.82 8.20 -5.35
CA LEU A 49 -7.20 6.98 -4.81
C LEU A 49 -6.68 7.25 -3.40
N LYS A 50 -7.38 6.73 -2.39
CA LYS A 50 -7.00 6.89 -0.98
C LYS A 50 -5.83 5.98 -0.67
N THR A 51 -4.68 6.56 -0.35
CA THR A 51 -3.46 5.83 -0.02
C THR A 51 -3.05 6.03 1.43
N LEU A 52 -2.51 4.98 2.06
CA LEU A 52 -1.88 5.05 3.37
C LEU A 52 -0.46 4.49 3.31
N VAL A 53 0.52 5.25 3.80
CA VAL A 53 1.87 4.74 4.02
C VAL A 53 1.93 4.09 5.40
N TYR A 54 1.92 2.76 5.45
CA TYR A 54 2.03 1.98 6.68
C TYR A 54 3.51 1.86 7.09
N TYR A 55 3.99 2.86 7.82
CA TYR A 55 5.35 2.97 8.31
C TYR A 55 5.40 3.87 9.55
N GLY A 56 6.37 3.66 10.43
CA GLY A 56 6.50 4.42 11.68
C GLY A 56 7.01 3.53 12.82
N THR A 57 6.91 4.03 14.03
CA THR A 57 7.06 3.27 15.28
C THR A 57 5.94 2.23 15.45
N PRO A 58 6.11 1.20 16.30
CA PRO A 58 5.06 0.22 16.54
C PRO A 58 3.71 0.84 16.96
N ALA A 59 3.73 1.83 17.85
CA ALA A 59 2.51 2.51 18.31
C ALA A 59 1.80 3.31 17.20
N GLU A 60 2.56 3.99 16.32
CA GLU A 60 1.96 4.67 15.16
C GLU A 60 1.30 3.66 14.21
N ARG A 61 1.94 2.51 13.99
CA ARG A 61 1.41 1.46 13.11
C ARG A 61 0.18 0.79 13.69
N GLU A 62 0.17 0.50 14.99
CA GLU A 62 -1.00 0.01 15.69
C GLU A 62 -2.21 0.95 15.53
N ALA A 63 -1.99 2.26 15.69
CA ALA A 63 -3.05 3.25 15.48
C ALA A 63 -3.55 3.28 14.02
N MET A 64 -2.66 3.10 13.04
CA MET A 64 -3.02 3.08 11.61
C MET A 64 -3.89 1.89 11.21
N ARG A 65 -3.71 0.72 11.83
CA ARG A 65 -4.42 -0.53 11.43
C ARG A 65 -5.93 -0.43 11.56
N GLY A 66 -6.42 0.35 12.53
CA GLY A 66 -7.85 0.59 12.73
C GLY A 66 -8.56 1.20 11.52
N ASP A 67 -7.82 1.91 10.65
CA ASP A 67 -8.38 2.66 9.54
C ASP A 67 -8.12 2.03 8.16
N PHE A 68 -7.52 0.84 8.07
CA PHE A 68 -7.14 0.23 6.78
C PHE A 68 -8.30 0.12 5.78
N ASN A 69 -9.51 -0.17 6.25
CA ASN A 69 -10.70 -0.28 5.40
C ASN A 69 -11.15 1.06 4.78
N GLN A 70 -10.56 2.19 5.19
CA GLN A 70 -10.86 3.50 4.63
C GLN A 70 -10.00 3.86 3.41
N TYR A 71 -9.00 3.03 3.09
CA TYR A 71 -8.03 3.25 2.04
C TYR A 71 -8.18 2.23 0.92
N ASP A 72 -7.83 2.64 -0.30
CA ASP A 72 -7.81 1.77 -1.48
C ASP A 72 -6.46 1.05 -1.58
N LEU A 73 -5.38 1.70 -1.14
CA LEU A 73 -4.02 1.19 -1.23
C LEU A 73 -3.22 1.45 0.05
N ILE A 74 -2.72 0.37 0.64
CA ILE A 74 -1.72 0.40 1.72
C ILE A 74 -0.33 0.20 1.10
N ILE A 75 0.59 1.09 1.43
CA ILE A 75 1.97 1.07 0.94
C ILE A 75 2.87 0.77 2.12
N SER A 76 3.66 -0.31 2.04
CA SER A 76 4.60 -0.65 3.11
C SER A 76 5.87 -1.29 2.58
N SER A 77 6.79 -1.57 3.51
CA SER A 77 7.99 -2.34 3.22
C SER A 77 7.84 -3.77 3.70
N TYR A 78 8.53 -4.70 3.02
CA TYR A 78 8.64 -6.09 3.46
C TYR A 78 9.06 -6.19 4.93
N SER A 79 10.01 -5.37 5.37
CA SER A 79 10.49 -5.38 6.76
C SER A 79 9.43 -4.93 7.77
N THR A 80 8.50 -4.07 7.37
CA THR A 80 7.43 -3.60 8.25
C THR A 80 6.36 -4.68 8.37
N ILE A 81 5.88 -5.20 7.24
CA ILE A 81 4.86 -6.25 7.24
C ILE A 81 5.35 -7.52 7.91
N ALA A 82 6.62 -7.91 7.70
CA ALA A 82 7.18 -9.08 8.38
C ALA A 82 7.23 -8.93 9.91
N ARG A 83 7.39 -7.71 10.44
CA ARG A 83 7.35 -7.46 11.89
C ARG A 83 5.94 -7.50 12.46
N ASP A 84 4.95 -7.10 11.67
CA ASP A 84 3.59 -6.92 12.14
C ASP A 84 2.65 -8.04 11.68
N VAL A 85 3.18 -9.06 10.99
CA VAL A 85 2.35 -10.13 10.39
C VAL A 85 1.53 -10.87 11.45
N GLU A 86 2.06 -11.04 12.66
CA GLU A 86 1.34 -11.66 13.77
C GLU A 86 0.16 -10.79 14.23
N ASP A 87 0.38 -9.48 14.40
CA ASP A 87 -0.67 -8.51 14.74
C ASP A 87 -1.75 -8.45 13.65
N LEU A 88 -1.34 -8.34 12.38
CA LEU A 88 -2.24 -8.28 11.23
C LEU A 88 -3.13 -9.53 11.16
N ASN A 89 -2.56 -10.71 11.43
CA ASN A 89 -3.30 -11.97 11.48
C ASN A 89 -4.25 -12.02 12.68
N ALA A 90 -3.81 -11.58 13.86
CA ALA A 90 -4.63 -11.54 15.08
C ALA A 90 -5.85 -10.60 14.92
N GLU A 91 -5.67 -9.49 14.20
CA GLU A 91 -6.71 -8.51 13.88
C GLU A 91 -7.57 -8.92 12.66
N ASN A 92 -7.31 -10.07 12.03
CA ASN A 92 -7.98 -10.56 10.81
C ASN A 92 -7.94 -9.55 9.65
N ILE A 93 -6.85 -8.81 9.53
CA ILE A 93 -6.64 -7.86 8.45
C ILE A 93 -6.26 -8.63 7.20
N ILE A 94 -7.05 -8.45 6.14
CA ILE A 94 -6.88 -9.12 4.86
C ILE A 94 -6.85 -8.05 3.76
N PHE A 95 -5.84 -8.09 2.92
CA PHE A 95 -5.70 -7.20 1.77
C PHE A 95 -6.27 -7.85 0.51
N SER A 96 -6.68 -7.00 -0.43
CA SER A 96 -6.95 -7.41 -1.81
C SER A 96 -5.63 -7.57 -2.59
N PHE A 97 -5.75 -8.27 -3.71
CA PHE A 97 -4.70 -8.57 -4.69
C PHE A 97 -3.89 -7.35 -5.14
#